data_AF-A0A5N0Z054-F1
#
_entry.id   AF-A0A5N0Z054-F1
#
_cell.length_a   1.000
_cell.length_b   1.000
_cell.length_c   1.000
_cell.angle_alpha   90.00
_cell.angle_beta   90.00
_cell.angle_gamma   90.00
#
_symmetry.space_group_name_H-M   'P 1'
#
loop_
_entity.id
_entity.type
_entity.pdbx_description
1 polymer ?
#
loop_
_entity_poly.entity_id
_entity_poly.type
_entity_poly.pdbx_seq_one_letter_code
_entity_poly.pdbx_strand_id
1 'polypeptide(L)' 'MKVKIIEGSNNYTTQKSPYTETLEEKVNDFLRENYGIKVRHILQSSALDGEADSFETNTVISIWYDL' A
#
# COMPACT_ATOMS: atom_id res chain seq x y z
N MET A 1 -12.74 5.79 -15.50
CA MET A 1 -11.44 5.73 -14.80
C MET A 1 -11.56 6.23 -13.36
N LYS A 2 -11.18 5.39 -12.41
CA LYS A 2 -11.13 5.65 -10.96
C LYS A 2 -9.72 5.38 -10.45
N VAL A 3 -9.40 5.92 -9.27
CA VAL A 3 -8.10 5.71 -8.60
C VAL A 3 -8.35 5.23 -7.18
N LYS A 4 -7.69 4.13 -6.79
CA LYS A 4 -7.62 3.65 -5.41
C LYS A 4 -6.22 3.94 -4.88
N ILE A 5 -6.15 4.63 -3.74
CA ILE A 5 -4.90 4.89 -3.02
C ILE A 5 -4.87 3.98 -1.79
N ILE A 6 -3.74 3.31 -1.57
CA ILE A 6 -3.50 2.35 -0.49
C ILE A 6 -2.17 2.71 0.16
N GLU A 7 -2.16 2.89 1.48
CA GLU A 7 -1.00 3.37 2.22
C GLU A 7 -0.63 2.40 3.34
N GLY A 8 0.67 2.36 3.66
CA GLY A 8 1.22 1.54 4.72
C GLY A 8 2.65 1.91 5.05
N SER A 9 2.96 1.88 6.34
CA SER A 9 4.29 2.04 6.88
C SER A 9 4.94 0.68 7.09
N ASN A 10 6.18 0.54 6.61
CA ASN A 10 7.04 -0.56 6.98
C ASN A 10 8.03 -0.06 8.03
N ASN A 11 7.81 -0.45 9.29
CA ASN A 11 8.77 -0.21 10.37
C ASN A 11 9.73 -1.40 10.42
N TYR A 12 11.00 -1.18 10.06
CA TYR A 12 12.02 -2.24 10.08
C TYR A 12 12.49 -2.59 11.51
N THR A 13 12.10 -1.82 12.53
CA THR A 13 12.63 -1.89 13.91
C THR A 13 11.75 -2.67 14.89
N THR A 14 10.50 -3.01 14.55
CA THR A 14 9.59 -3.71 15.47
C THR A 14 8.91 -4.87 14.78
N GLN A 15 8.93 -6.03 15.45
CA GLN A 15 8.19 -7.23 15.11
C GLN A 15 6.83 -6.90 14.48
N LYS A 16 6.57 -7.50 13.31
CA LYS A 16 5.26 -7.46 12.64
C LYS A 16 4.18 -7.75 13.67
N SER A 17 3.40 -6.74 14.05
CA SER A 17 2.23 -6.98 14.90
C SER A 17 1.32 -7.94 14.11
N PRO A 18 0.92 -9.08 14.68
CA PRO A 18 0.05 -10.04 13.99
C PRO A 18 -1.34 -9.45 13.66
N TYR A 19 -1.63 -8.24 14.13
CA TYR A 19 -2.89 -7.52 13.92
C TYR A 19 -2.80 -6.40 12.88
N THR A 20 -1.62 -6.17 12.28
CA THR A 20 -1.46 -5.11 11.27
C THR A 20 -1.43 -5.71 9.88
N GLU A 21 -2.47 -5.40 9.12
CA GLU A 21 -2.58 -5.75 7.71
C GLU A 21 -1.46 -5.09 6.90
N THR A 22 -0.74 -5.91 6.16
CA THR A 22 0.33 -5.48 5.26
C THR A 22 -0.23 -4.73 4.06
N LEU A 23 0.62 -3.92 3.43
CA LEU A 23 0.26 -3.22 2.20
C LEU A 23 -0.15 -4.20 1.09
N GLU A 24 0.48 -5.36 1.03
CA GLU A 24 0.15 -6.43 0.08
C GLU A 24 -1.25 -7.01 0.32
N GLU A 25 -1.59 -7.30 1.58
CA GLU A 25 -2.94 -7.77 1.95
C GLU A 25 -4.01 -6.75 1.56
N LYS A 26 -3.79 -5.46 1.86
CA LYS A 26 -4.72 -4.38 1.47
C LYS A 26 -4.94 -4.29 -0.04
N VAL A 27 -3.87 -4.43 -0.82
CA VAL A 27 -3.95 -4.43 -2.29
C VAL A 27 -4.73 -5.65 -2.78
N ASN A 28 -4.41 -6.84 -2.25
CA ASN A 28 -5.06 -8.08 -2.62
C ASN A 28 -6.55 -8.08 -2.28
N ASP A 29 -6.92 -7.55 -1.11
CA ASP A 29 -8.31 -7.44 -0.69
C ASP A 29 -9.08 -6.47 -1.58
N PHE A 30 -8.48 -5.31 -1.93
CA PHE A 30 -9.09 -4.41 -2.92
C PHE A 30 -9.34 -5.10 -4.27
N LEU A 31 -8.36 -5.84 -4.78
CA LEU A 31 -8.49 -6.55 -6.06
C LEU A 31 -9.53 -7.69 -5.98
N ARG A 32 -9.66 -8.35 -4.83
CA ARG A 32 -10.63 -9.43 -4.60
C ARG A 32 -12.06 -8.89 -4.51
N GLU A 33 -12.27 -7.78 -3.79
CA GLU A 33 -13.57 -7.12 -3.66
C GLU A 33 -14.05 -6.51 -4.98
N ASN A 34 -13.11 -6.12 -5.86
CA ASN A 34 -13.40 -5.49 -7.14
C ASN A 34 -13.09 -6.44 -8.30
N TYR A 35 -13.56 -7.68 -8.20
CA TYR A 35 -13.38 -8.67 -9.26
C TYR A 35 -14.02 -8.20 -10.57
N GLY A 36 -13.21 -8.02 -11.62
CA GLY A 36 -13.66 -7.56 -12.94
C GLY A 36 -13.22 -6.15 -13.33
N ILE A 37 -12.56 -5.40 -12.43
CA ILE A 37 -11.98 -4.11 -12.82
C ILE A 37 -10.83 -4.31 -13.82
N LYS A 38 -10.76 -3.44 -14.82
CA LYS A 38 -9.62 -3.40 -15.73
C LYS A 38 -8.58 -2.43 -15.19
N VAL A 39 -7.55 -2.96 -14.55
CA VAL A 39 -6.41 -2.15 -14.09
C VAL A 39 -5.69 -1.56 -15.32
N ARG A 40 -5.45 -0.25 -15.27
CA ARG A 40 -4.75 0.50 -16.31
C ARG A 40 -3.33 0.83 -15.92
N HIS A 41 -3.13 1.21 -14.66
CA HIS A 41 -1.85 1.63 -14.16
C HIS A 41 -1.75 1.35 -12.65
N ILE A 42 -0.55 1.03 -12.20
CA ILE A 42 -0.20 0.93 -10.78
C ILE A 42 1.09 1.72 -10.58
N LEU A 43 1.09 2.60 -9.59
CA LEU A 43 2.25 3.40 -9.21
C LEU A 43 2.51 3.22 -7.73
N GLN A 44 3.77 2.95 -7.39
CA GLN A 44 4.25 2.91 -6.03
C GLN A 44 5.15 4.13 -5.79
N SER A 45 4.95 4.81 -4.67
CA SER A 45 5.85 5.83 -4.15
C SER A 45 6.20 5.48 -2.71
N SER A 46 7.48 5.56 -2.37
CA SER A 46 7.95 5.32 -1.01
C SER A 46 8.77 6.53 -0.56
N ALA A 47 8.51 7.02 0.64
CA ALA A 47 9.29 8.05 1.30
C ALA A 47 9.90 7.46 2.57
N LEU A 48 11.20 7.69 2.74
CA LEU A 48 11.87 7.47 4.02
C LEU A 48 11.58 8.68 4.89
N ASP A 49 10.99 8.47 6.06
CA ASP A 49 10.96 9.54 7.06
C ASP A 49 12.35 9.66 7.69
N GLY A 50 12.87 10.87 7.73
CA GLY A 50 14.28 11.16 7.95
C GLY A 50 14.62 11.55 9.38
N GLU A 51 13.79 11.19 10.36
CA GLU A 51 14.13 11.41 11.77
C GLU A 51 15.17 10.38 12.24
N ALA A 52 16.22 10.87 12.88
CA ALA A 52 17.51 10.21 13.07
C ALA A 52 17.49 8.84 13.81
N ASP A 53 16.35 8.44 14.36
CA ASP A 53 16.19 7.20 15.13
C ASP A 53 15.05 6.28 14.63
N SER A 54 14.30 6.66 13.57
CA SER A 54 13.19 5.87 13.04
C SER A 54 13.34 5.56 11.55
N PHE A 55 13.73 4.32 11.23
CA PHE A 55 13.70 3.80 9.86
C PHE A 55 12.26 3.39 9.49
N GLU A 56 11.35 4.37 9.46
CA GLU A 56 9.99 4.17 8.97
C GLU A 56 9.93 4.52 7.48
N THR A 57 9.55 3.55 6.66
CA THR A 57 9.30 3.77 5.24
C THR A 57 7.80 3.83 5.02
N ASN A 58 7.29 5.01 4.66
CA ASN A 58 5.90 5.18 4.24
C ASN A 58 5.80 4.83 2.75
N THR A 59 4.97 3.85 2.42
CA THR A 59 4.73 3.42 1.05
C THR A 59 3.27 3.65 0.66
N VAL A 60 3.07 4.26 -0.50
CA VAL A 60 1.78 4.57 -1.11
C VAL A 60 1.69 3.84 -2.44
N ILE A 61 0.61 3.09 -2.66
CA ILE A 61 0.26 2.44 -3.91
C ILE A 61 -1.00 3.09 -4.47
N SER A 62 -0.93 3.56 -5.70
CA SER A 62 -2.06 4.10 -6.46
C SER A 62 -2.43 3.14 -7.59
N ILE A 63 -3.70 2.76 -7.70
CA ILE A 63 -4.23 1.84 -8.72
C ILE A 63 -5.28 2.59 -9.53
N TRP A 64 -5.03 2.77 -10.83
CA TRP A 64 -5.99 3.33 -11.78
C TRP A 64 -6.74 2.20 -12.48
N TYR A 65 -8.07 2.27 -12.49
CA TYR A 65 -8.90 1.20 -13.03
C TYR A 65 -10.20 1.71 -13.68
N ASP A 66 -10.76 0.88 -14.56
CA ASP A 66 -12.11 1.05 -15.11
C ASP A 66 -13.07 0.02 -14.50
N LEU A 67 -14.34 0.44 -14.35
CA LEU A 67 -15.46 -0.40 -13.95
C LEU A 67 -16.13 -1.03 -15.17
#